data_AF-A0A1G8DFW4-F1
#
_entry.id   AF-A0A1G8DFW4-F1
#
_cell.length_a   1.000
_cell.length_b   1.000
_cell.length_c   1.000
_cell.angle_alpha   90.00
_cell.angle_beta   90.00
_cell.angle_gamma   90.00
#
_symmetry.space_group_name_H-M   'P 1'
#
loop_
_entity.id
_entity.type
_entity.pdbx_description
1 polymer ?
#
loop_
_entity_poly.entity_id
_entity_poly.type
_entity_poly.pdbx_seq_one_letter_code
_entity_poly.pdbx_strand_id
1 'polypeptide(L)' 'MTPEKVISMFELQFLEGKAPVNVEYVCAGFADWLASAWEYLDGEEKALLMSVGAALWREGYNRRAGTATNDPW' A
#
# COMPACT_ATOMS: atom_id res chain seq x y z
N MET A 1 -6.49 -8.10 -19.58
CA MET A 1 -5.64 -7.14 -18.83
C MET A 1 -4.26 -7.78 -18.71
N THR A 2 -3.15 -7.07 -18.95
CA THR A 2 -1.78 -7.64 -18.83
C THR A 2 -1.03 -6.98 -17.66
N PRO A 3 -0.01 -7.64 -17.07
CA PRO A 3 0.81 -7.04 -16.01
C PRO A 3 1.41 -5.70 -16.40
N GLU A 4 1.97 -5.59 -17.61
CA GLU A 4 2.62 -4.37 -18.11
C GLU A 4 1.62 -3.21 -18.19
N LYS A 5 0.40 -3.51 -18.66
CA LYS A 5 -0.66 -2.50 -18.73
C LYS A 5 -1.08 -2.01 -17.34
N VAL A 6 -1.13 -2.89 -16.34
CA VAL A 6 -1.44 -2.52 -14.95
C VAL A 6 -0.32 -1.66 -14.36
N ILE A 7 0.94 -2.00 -14.63
CA ILE A 7 2.09 -1.19 -14.20
C ILE A 7 2.03 0.22 -14.80
N SER A 8 1.78 0.35 -16.10
CA SER A 8 1.62 1.66 -16.74
C SER A 8 0.45 2.46 -16.16
N MET A 9 -0.61 1.80 -15.67
CA MET A 9 -1.69 2.49 -14.96
C MET A 9 -1.24 3.01 -13.58
N PHE A 10 -0.42 2.27 -12.84
CA PHE A 10 0.17 2.76 -11.59
C PHE A 10 1.05 3.99 -11.82
N GLU A 11 1.90 3.94 -12.85
CA GLU A 11 2.76 5.06 -13.25
C GLU A 11 1.92 6.29 -13.63
N LEU A 12 0.85 6.09 -14.40
CA LEU A 12 -0.04 7.19 -14.79
C LEU A 12 -0.71 7.83 -13.57
N GLN A 13 -1.25 7.03 -12.64
CA GLN A 13 -1.87 7.55 -11.41
C GLN A 13 -0.89 8.35 -10.55
N PHE A 14 0.38 7.90 -10.50
CA PHE A 14 1.46 8.62 -9.83
C PHE A 14 1.76 9.97 -10.52
N LEU A 15 1.95 9.96 -11.84
CA LEU A 15 2.25 11.16 -12.64
C LEU A 15 1.11 12.19 -12.62
N GLU A 16 -0.14 11.73 -12.58
CA GLU A 16 -1.32 12.58 -12.51
C GLU A 16 -1.56 13.16 -11.10
N GLY A 17 -0.74 12.82 -10.10
CA GLY A 17 -0.92 13.25 -8.71
C GLY A 17 -2.16 12.66 -8.03
N LYS A 18 -2.73 11.59 -8.61
CA LYS A 18 -3.93 10.91 -8.10
C LYS A 18 -3.60 9.80 -7.10
N ALA A 19 -2.34 9.40 -7.01
CA ALA A 19 -1.85 8.53 -5.94
C ALA A 19 -2.06 9.26 -4.58
N PRO A 20 -2.81 8.67 -3.63
CA PRO A 20 -3.03 9.33 -2.34
C PRO A 20 -1.70 9.53 -1.64
N VAL A 21 -1.37 10.79 -1.34
CA VAL A 21 -0.08 11.17 -0.70
C VAL A 21 0.04 10.61 0.72
N ASN A 22 -1.10 10.23 1.32
CA ASN A 22 -1.14 9.62 2.64
C ASN A 22 -1.12 8.09 2.56
N VAL A 23 0.07 7.51 2.71
CA VAL A 23 0.30 6.06 2.74
C VAL A 23 -0.52 5.36 3.84
N GLU A 24 -0.81 6.03 4.97
CA GLU A 24 -1.62 5.45 6.04
C GLU A 24 -3.08 5.27 5.61
N TYR A 25 -3.63 6.25 4.90
CA TYR A 25 -5.00 6.18 4.36
C TYR A 25 -5.12 5.03 3.36
N VAL A 26 -4.12 4.87 2.47
CA VAL A 26 -4.09 3.77 1.50
C VAL A 26 -3.94 2.42 2.20
N CYS A 27 -3.05 2.33 3.18
CA CYS A 27 -2.83 1.10 3.94
C CYS A 27 -4.07 0.68 4.73
N ALA A 28 -4.78 1.63 5.35
CA ALA A 28 -6.01 1.37 6.08
C ALA A 28 -7.14 0.91 5.13
N GLY A 29 -7.33 1.60 3.99
CA GLY A 29 -8.31 1.20 2.98
C GLY A 29 -8.01 -0.17 2.37
N PHE A 30 -6.73 -0.48 2.13
CA PHE A 30 -6.32 -1.80 1.66
C PHE A 30 -6.60 -2.89 2.71
N ALA A 31 -6.32 -2.63 4.00
CA ALA A 31 -6.59 -3.57 5.08
C ALA A 31 -8.09 -3.84 5.24
N ASP A 32 -8.93 -2.80 5.17
CA ASP A 32 -10.39 -2.93 5.22
C ASP A 32 -10.93 -3.78 4.06
N TRP A 33 -10.50 -3.46 2.84
CA TRP A 33 -10.85 -4.25 1.66
C TRP A 33 -10.38 -5.70 1.79
N LEU A 34 -9.13 -5.93 2.20
CA LEU A 34 -8.57 -7.28 2.34
C LEU A 34 -9.32 -8.10 3.40
N ALA A 35 -9.69 -7.49 4.53
CA ALA A 35 -10.50 -8.14 5.55
C ALA A 35 -11.87 -8.55 4.99
N SER A 36 -12.52 -7.67 4.21
CA SER A 36 -13.82 -7.97 3.59
C SER A 36 -13.76 -9.08 2.54
N ALA A 37 -12.63 -9.22 1.85
CA ALA A 37 -12.41 -10.22 0.81
C ALA A 37 -11.81 -11.53 1.32
N TRP A 38 -11.39 -11.60 2.59
CA TRP A 38 -10.50 -12.64 3.12
C TRP A 38 -10.96 -14.09 2.85
N GLU A 39 -12.25 -14.35 3.06
CA GLU A 39 -12.82 -15.70 2.88
C GLU A 39 -12.89 -16.16 1.42
N TYR A 40 -12.78 -15.24 0.46
CA TYR A 40 -12.84 -15.53 -0.97
C TYR A 40 -11.48 -15.76 -1.62
N LEU A 41 -10.38 -15.54 -0.88
CA LEU A 41 -9.01 -15.63 -1.37
C LEU A 41 -8.40 -17.00 -1.08
N ASP A 42 -7.65 -17.52 -2.02
CA ASP A 42 -6.84 -18.71 -1.80
C ASP A 42 -5.56 -18.41 -0.99
N GLY A 43 -4.77 -19.46 -0.71
CA GLY A 43 -3.56 -19.32 0.10
C GLY A 43 -2.44 -18.49 -0.56
N GLU A 44 -2.28 -18.58 -1.88
CA GLU A 44 -1.26 -17.84 -2.61
C GLU A 44 -1.66 -16.37 -2.73
N GLU A 45 -2.93 -16.10 -3.02
CA GLU A 45 -3.51 -14.76 -3.06
C GLU A 45 -3.39 -14.06 -1.69
N LYS A 46 -3.72 -14.77 -0.60
CA LYS A 46 -3.53 -14.28 0.77
C LYS A 46 -2.08 -13.91 1.05
N ALA A 47 -1.13 -14.77 0.67
CA ALA A 47 0.29 -14.52 0.90
C ALA A 47 0.80 -13.31 0.11
N LEU A 48 0.39 -13.17 -1.16
CA LEU A 48 0.73 -12.04 -2.02
C LEU A 48 0.17 -10.72 -1.46
N LEU A 49 -1.13 -10.69 -1.16
CA LEU A 49 -1.81 -9.48 -0.68
C LEU A 49 -1.30 -9.05 0.71
N MET A 50 -1.01 -10.00 1.60
CA MET A 50 -0.34 -9.72 2.88
C MET A 50 1.05 -9.11 2.67
N SER A 51 1.82 -9.58 1.68
CA SER A 51 3.14 -9.03 1.36
C SER A 51 3.05 -7.60 0.84
N VAL A 52 2.04 -7.29 0.02
CA VAL A 52 1.74 -5.92 -0.44
C VAL A 52 1.38 -5.02 0.75
N GLY A 53 0.47 -5.47 1.63
CA GLY A 53 0.09 -4.72 2.83
C GLY A 53 1.27 -4.44 3.76
N ALA A 54 2.14 -5.42 3.98
CA ALA A 54 3.35 -5.27 4.78
C ALA A 54 4.33 -4.24 4.18
N ALA A 55 4.51 -4.24 2.85
CA ALA A 55 5.32 -3.25 2.16
C ALA A 55 4.74 -1.83 2.32
N LEU A 56 3.42 -1.65 2.13
CA LEU A 56 2.73 -0.37 2.33
C LEU A 56 2.89 0.13 3.77
N TRP A 57 2.69 -0.76 4.76
CA TRP A 57 2.84 -0.42 6.18
C TRP A 57 4.26 0.02 6.52
N ARG A 58 5.28 -0.65 5.96
CA ARG A 58 6.69 -0.29 6.16
C ARG A 58 7.00 1.11 5.63
N GLU A 59 6.52 1.48 4.45
CA GLU A 59 6.74 2.83 3.90
C GLU A 59 6.09 3.91 4.80
N GLY A 60 4.88 3.65 5.32
CA GLY A 60 4.25 4.52 6.31
C GLY A 60 5.00 4.57 7.65
N TYR A 61 5.50 3.43 8.13
CA TYR A 61 6.30 3.33 9.35
C TYR A 61 7.62 4.09 9.25
N ASN A 62 8.36 3.95 8.14
CA ASN A 62 9.60 4.69 7.90
C ASN A 62 9.36 6.20 7.88
N ARG A 63 8.21 6.65 7.37
CA ARG A 63 7.82 8.07 7.40
C ARG A 63 7.53 8.57 8.83
N ARG A 64 6.96 7.74 9.70
CA ARG A 64 6.81 8.04 11.14
C ARG A 64 8.14 8.01 11.89
N ALA A 65 9.00 7.03 11.60
CA ALA A 65 10.32 6.93 12.21
C ALA A 65 11.24 8.09 11.82
N GLY A 66 11.18 8.55 10.56
CA GLY A 66 11.95 9.70 10.08
C GLY A 66 11.41 11.06 10.54
N THR A 67 10.14 11.15 10.98
CA THR A 67 9.61 12.35 11.64
C THR A 67 9.94 12.38 13.12
N ALA A 68 10.16 11.23 13.76
CA ALA A 68 10.64 11.14 15.14
C ALA A 68 12.13 11.56 15.32
N THR A 69 12.90 11.70 14.23
CA THR A 69 14.33 12.10 14.29
C THR A 69 14.59 13.60 14.16
N ASN A 70 13.56 14.45 14.14
CA ASN A 70 13.73 15.91 14.10
C ASN A 70 13.46 16.63 15.43
N ASP A 71 13.37 15.90 16.55
CA ASP A 71 13.45 16.52 17.87
C ASP A 71 14.59 15.92 18.69
N PRO A 72 15.78 16.54 18.64
CA PRO A 72 16.80 16.32 19.63
C PRO A 72 16.72 17.38 20.74
N TRP A 73 15.53 17.77 21.23
CA TRP A 73 15.35 18.53 22.48
C TRP A 73 14.02 18.22 23.18
#